data_AF-A0A7C6DPC5-F1
#
_entry.id   AF-A0A7C6DPC5-F1
#
_cell.length_a   1.000
_cell.length_b   1.000
_cell.length_c   1.000
_cell.angle_alpha   90.00
_cell.angle_beta   90.00
_cell.angle_gamma   90.00
#
_symmetry.space_group_name_H-M   'P 1'
#
loop_
_entity.id
_entity.type
_entity.pdbx_description
1 polymer ?
#
loop_
_entity_poly.entity_id
_entity_poly.type
_entity_poly.pdbx_seq_one_letter_code
_entity_poly.pdbx_strand_id
1 'polypeptide(L)' 'MPYLIRPMRLEDVDEVALVDRECYTTPWPVSAYRREVRENKLARYVVVEST' A
#
# COMPACT_ATOMS: atom_id res chain seq x y z
N MET A 1 0.48 -21.17 -4.49
CA MET A 1 1.11 -19.94 -5.01
C MET A 1 1.96 -19.39 -3.88
N PRO A 2 3.29 -19.28 -4.07
CA PRO A 2 4.13 -18.63 -3.07
C PRO A 2 3.76 -17.13 -3.00
N TYR A 3 3.81 -16.59 -1.78
CA TYR A 3 3.60 -15.17 -1.52
C TYR A 3 4.84 -14.63 -0.82
N LEU A 4 5.23 -13.40 -1.15
CA LEU A 4 6.35 -12.68 -0.53
C LEU A 4 5.82 -11.47 0.23
N ILE A 5 6.33 -11.25 1.45
CA ILE A 5 6.13 -10.01 2.18
C ILE A 5 7.37 -9.14 1.98
N ARG A 6 7.18 -7.90 1.52
CA ARG A 6 8.28 -6.93 1.34
C ARG A 6 7.85 -5.51 1.73
N PRO A 7 8.81 -4.58 1.97
CA PRO A 7 8.49 -3.18 2.15
C PRO A 7 7.69 -2.63 0.97
N MET A 8 6.66 -1.83 1.28
CA MET A 8 5.88 -1.11 0.29
C MET A 8 6.72 0.01 -0.33
N ARG A 9 6.57 0.17 -1.65
CA ARG A 9 7.20 1.23 -2.44
C ARG A 9 6.13 2.12 -3.04
N LEU A 10 6.53 3.28 -3.58
CA LEU A 10 5.61 4.21 -4.23
C LEU A 10 4.91 3.61 -5.45
N GLU A 11 5.55 2.64 -6.09
CA GLU A 11 5.06 1.88 -7.25
C GLU A 11 3.80 1.08 -6.89
N ASP A 12 3.74 0.54 -5.66
CA ASP A 12 2.67 -0.35 -5.21
C ASP A 12 1.38 0.40 -4.84
N VAL A 13 1.44 1.73 -4.71
CA VAL A 13 0.34 2.53 -4.15
C VAL A 13 -0.93 2.42 -4.98
N ASP A 14 -0.80 2.38 -6.31
CA ASP A 14 -1.97 2.37 -7.18
C ASP A 14 -2.71 1.01 -7.07
N GLU A 15 -1.99 -0.11 -6.91
CA GLU A 15 -2.59 -1.43 -6.67
C GLU A 15 -3.16 -1.56 -5.24
N VAL A 16 -2.45 -1.08 -4.22
CA VAL A 16 -2.96 -1.07 -2.84
C VAL A 16 -4.25 -0.25 -2.72
N ALA A 17 -4.36 0.85 -3.46
CA ALA A 17 -5.58 1.66 -3.48
C ALA A 17 -6.78 0.92 -4.11
N LEU A 18 -6.54 -0.04 -5.02
CA LEU A 18 -7.62 -0.90 -5.53
C LEU A 18 -8.09 -1.85 -4.42
N VAL A 19 -7.16 -2.47 -3.68
CA VAL A 19 -7.51 -3.33 -2.53
C VAL A 19 -8.30 -2.54 -1.49
N ASP A 20 -7.86 -1.33 -1.16
CA ASP A 20 -8.51 -0.48 -0.15
C ASP A 20 -9.96 -0.13 -0.53
N ARG A 21 -10.23 0.11 -1.82
CA ARG A 21 -11.59 0.35 -2.35
C ARG A 21 -12.52 -0.85 -2.21
N GLU A 22 -11.98 -2.07 -2.31
CA GLU A 22 -12.78 -3.29 -2.12
C GLU A 22 -12.99 -3.60 -0.63
N CYS A 23 -12.06 -3.17 0.23
CA CYS A 23 -12.11 -3.44 1.66
C CYS A 23 -12.96 -2.44 2.47
N TYR A 24 -13.06 -1.19 2.02
CA TYR A 24 -13.65 -0.10 2.80
C TYR A 24 -14.64 0.75 2.01
N THR A 25 -15.78 1.07 2.63
CA THR A 25 -16.79 1.98 2.05
C THR A 25 -16.27 3.41 1.85
N THR A 26 -15.32 3.83 2.69
CA THR A 26 -14.65 5.14 2.60
C THR A 26 -13.15 4.91 2.51
N PRO A 27 -12.62 4.64 1.30
CA PRO A 27 -11.21 4.35 1.09
C PRO A 27 -10.35 5.59 1.28
N TRP A 28 -9.07 5.37 1.55
CA TRP A 28 -8.09 6.44 1.63
C TRP A 28 -7.84 7.06 0.24
N PRO A 29 -7.57 8.37 0.17
CA PRO A 29 -7.10 8.98 -1.07
C PRO A 29 -5.68 8.48 -1.39
N VAL A 30 -5.41 8.19 -2.67
CA VAL A 30 -4.09 7.75 -3.18
C VAL A 30 -2.95 8.68 -2.74
N SER A 31 -3.21 9.98 -2.66
CA SER A 31 -2.23 10.97 -2.19
C SER A 31 -1.81 10.76 -0.73
N ALA A 32 -2.69 10.24 0.13
CA ALA A 32 -2.35 9.93 1.51
C ALA A 32 -1.35 8.78 1.58
N TYR A 33 -1.58 7.68 0.84
CA TYR A 33 -0.60 6.59 0.73
C TYR A 33 0.76 7.06 0.22
N ARG A 34 0.78 7.88 -0.84
CA ARG A 34 2.04 8.44 -1.38
C ARG A 34 2.78 9.28 -0.34
N ARG A 35 2.06 10.09 0.45
CA ARG A 35 2.65 10.88 1.54
C ARG A 35 3.19 9.99 2.65
N GLU A 36 2.42 9.00 3.09
CA GLU A 36 2.84 8.07 4.15
C GLU A 36 4.11 7.31 3.76
N VAL A 37 4.14 6.68 2.58
CA VAL A 37 5.29 5.91 2.11
C VAL A 37 6.53 6.80 1.89
N ARG A 38 6.35 8.06 1.46
CA ARG A 38 7.45 8.99 1.17
C ARG A 38 7.99 9.72 2.40
N GLU A 39 7.11 10.17 3.28
CA GLU A 39 7.41 11.19 4.30
C GLU A 39 7.36 10.64 5.72
N ASN A 40 6.53 9.62 5.99
CA ASN A 40 6.37 9.08 7.33
C ASN A 40 7.52 8.12 7.69
N LYS A 41 8.57 8.69 8.28
CA LYS A 41 9.75 7.92 8.74
C LYS A 41 9.50 7.12 10.03
N LEU A 42 8.35 7.34 10.70
CA LEU A 42 8.00 6.65 11.95
C LEU A 42 7.20 5.37 11.71
N ALA A 43 6.48 5.28 10.58
CA ALA A 43 5.71 4.12 10.20
C ALA A 43 6.50 3.17 9.27
N ARG A 44 6.05 1.92 9.19
CA ARG A 44 6.59 0.90 8.29
C ARG A 44 5.44 0.27 7.53
N TYR A 45 5.53 0.30 6.21
CA TYR A 45 4.51 -0.22 5.29
C TYR A 45 5.06 -1.44 4.58
N VAL A 46 4.24 -2.49 4.47
CA VAL A 46 4.59 -3.74 3.79
C VAL A 46 3.46 -4.14 2.86
N VAL A 47 3.81 -4.85 1.79
CA VAL A 47 2.87 -5.46 0.85
C VAL A 47 3.09 -6.97 0.81
N VAL A 48 2.02 -7.68 0.43
CA VAL A 48 2.07 -9.10 0.05
C VAL A 48 1.91 -9.16 -1.45
N GLU A 49 2.85 -9.78 -2.15
CA GLU A 49 2.75 -10.02 -3.59
C GLU A 49 2.87 -11.51 -3.89
N SER A 50 2.18 -11.98 -4.93
CA SER A 50 2.42 -13.30 -5.50
C SER A 50 3.77 -13.33 -6.19
N THR A 51 4.53 -14.41 -5.99
CA THR A 51 5.83 -14.63 -6.65
C THR A 51 5.67 -15.18 -8.06
#